data_AF-A0AA88XXZ2-F1
#
_entry.id   AF-A0AA88XXZ2-F1
#
_cell.length_a   1.000
_cell.length_b   1.000
_cell.length_c   1.000
_cell.angle_alpha   90.00
_cell.angle_beta   90.00
_cell.angle_gamma   90.00
#
_symmetry.space_group_name_H-M   'P 1'
#
loop_
_entity.id
_entity.type
_entity.pdbx_description
1 polymer ?
#
loop_
_entity_poly.entity_id
_entity_poly.type
_entity_poly.pdbx_seq_one_letter_code
_entity_poly.pdbx_strand_id
1 'polypeptide(L)'
;MSKQSKSFGALSFPKPSLNGFIRNVEKQLDKFHHDEARSIRTTYLYAVFLGMFGAHHFYLGRHMFGFMYMFTFGLCGIGYVADLFRIRSMVKEANMRIHGEETRRSLFEAYLLWFPFGIFGFHYIYLKDYMMAILYVLSGGVYGIAWFFDAVRIPNLVASFNGETYLEHDPISLVHAYLFSLPPFGILGFHHYYCGRKYWGLFYTFTLAGLGFGWLMDFLRMPFLVSRAEDKINGKSQVTYHKDDVYMLWLPLGLIGAHHFYLRRYRWGLIYLVTFGGLGIGWIADLFRIPSIVNEINSQLEQEMEISDVIGMADKRIFSVPAGRDHESVLPFDDVIHNHHSNSSPRVLPKITRDFVNGSCAYISFKYILNILFLLIKYKIYFSAIFFFLQNTAVLQILRKFKTKVKESRFTTSTCCNVKL
;
A
#
# COMPACT_ATOMS: atom_id res chain seq x y z
N MET A 1 9.90 -21.65 -70.20
CA MET A 1 11.11 -20.83 -69.97
C MET A 1 10.84 -19.87 -68.84
N SER A 2 11.79 -19.77 -67.90
CA SER A 2 11.66 -19.32 -66.51
C SER A 2 11.33 -17.83 -66.30
N LYS A 3 10.41 -17.55 -65.36
CA LYS A 3 10.19 -16.22 -64.78
C LYS A 3 11.34 -15.89 -63.81
N GLN A 4 12.18 -14.91 -64.14
CA GLN A 4 13.06 -14.25 -63.17
C GLN A 4 12.21 -13.28 -62.32
N SER A 5 11.95 -13.61 -61.06
CA SER A 5 11.46 -12.62 -60.10
C SER A 5 12.64 -11.80 -59.59
N LYS A 6 12.68 -10.51 -59.93
CA LYS A 6 13.61 -9.55 -59.34
C LYS A 6 13.29 -9.42 -57.85
N SER A 7 14.18 -9.89 -56.98
CA SER A 7 14.09 -9.63 -55.54
C SER A 7 14.35 -8.15 -55.30
N PHE A 8 13.34 -7.44 -54.78
CA PHE A 8 13.56 -6.13 -54.18
C PHE A 8 14.46 -6.31 -52.96
N GLY A 9 15.69 -5.80 -53.04
CA GLY A 9 16.60 -5.75 -51.90
C GLY A 9 15.94 -4.96 -50.77
N ALA A 10 15.66 -5.64 -49.65
CA ALA A 10 15.24 -4.99 -48.43
C ALA A 10 16.35 -4.02 -48.01
N LEU A 11 16.05 -2.73 -48.05
CA LEU A 11 16.91 -1.69 -47.51
C LEU A 11 17.05 -1.96 -45.99
N SER A 12 18.17 -2.56 -45.59
CA SER A 12 18.47 -2.79 -44.19
C SER A 12 18.78 -1.45 -43.54
N PHE A 13 17.77 -0.88 -42.88
CA PHE A 13 18.02 0.24 -41.98
C PHE A 13 19.02 -0.23 -40.91
N PRO A 14 20.18 0.44 -40.73
CA PRO A 14 21.11 0.07 -39.67
C PRO A 14 20.37 0.17 -38.34
N LYS A 15 20.26 -0.96 -37.62
CA LYS A 15 19.68 -0.95 -36.28
C LYS A 15 20.52 0.04 -35.45
N PRO A 16 19.93 1.09 -34.86
CA PRO A 16 20.68 1.98 -34.00
C PRO A 16 21.37 1.13 -32.93
N SER A 17 22.66 1.40 -32.69
CA SER A 17 23.37 0.70 -31.61
C SER A 17 22.56 0.91 -30.32
N LEU A 18 22.37 -0.17 -29.54
CA LEU A 18 21.63 -0.13 -28.29
C LEU A 18 22.12 1.02 -27.40
N ASN A 19 23.43 1.27 -27.40
CA ASN A 19 24.08 2.38 -26.69
C ASN A 19 23.69 3.78 -27.23
N GLY A 20 23.49 3.92 -28.55
CA GLY A 20 23.00 5.16 -29.15
C GLY A 20 21.53 5.44 -28.82
N PHE A 21 20.71 4.38 -28.77
CA PHE A 21 19.32 4.47 -28.33
C PHE A 21 19.23 4.86 -26.84
N ILE A 22 19.98 4.18 -25.96
CA ILE A 22 20.03 4.48 -24.51
C ILE A 22 20.42 5.94 -24.29
N ARG A 23 21.50 6.41 -24.93
CA ARG A 23 21.96 7.81 -24.79
C ARG A 23 20.92 8.83 -25.25
N ASN A 24 20.18 8.53 -26.32
CA ASN A 24 19.11 9.40 -26.77
C ASN A 24 17.96 9.44 -25.76
N VAL A 25 17.59 8.28 -25.19
CA VAL A 25 16.57 8.19 -24.14
C VAL A 25 16.99 8.97 -22.89
N GLU A 26 18.21 8.79 -22.40
CA GLU A 26 18.77 9.54 -21.26
C GLU A 26 18.70 11.04 -21.51
N LYS A 27 19.12 11.51 -22.69
CA LYS A 27 19.08 12.94 -23.04
C LYS A 27 17.65 13.49 -23.07
N GLN A 28 16.68 12.72 -23.57
CA GLN A 28 15.28 13.13 -23.55
C GLN A 28 14.73 13.16 -22.11
N LEU A 29 15.13 12.19 -21.29
CA LEU A 29 14.72 12.09 -19.90
C LEU A 29 15.27 13.26 -19.06
N ASP A 30 16.55 13.59 -19.21
CA ASP A 30 17.18 14.74 -18.57
C ASP A 30 16.51 16.06 -18.96
N LYS A 31 16.21 16.21 -20.26
CA LYS A 31 15.48 17.39 -20.74
C LYS A 31 14.10 17.48 -20.11
N PHE A 32 13.37 16.37 -20.06
CA PHE A 32 12.06 16.30 -19.42
C PHE A 32 12.13 16.70 -17.93
N HIS A 33 13.10 16.16 -17.18
CA HIS A 33 13.29 16.51 -15.77
C HIS A 33 13.66 17.99 -15.57
N HIS A 34 14.47 18.55 -16.47
CA HIS A 34 14.84 19.96 -16.43
C HIS A 34 13.64 20.87 -16.69
N ASP A 35 12.80 20.53 -17.67
CA ASP A 35 11.62 21.30 -18.04
C ASP A 35 10.53 21.25 -16.95
N GLU A 36 10.38 20.12 -16.25
CA GLU A 36 9.43 19.98 -15.13
C GLU A 36 9.95 20.48 -13.78
N ALA A 37 11.25 20.80 -13.66
CA ALA A 37 11.88 21.18 -12.42
C ALA A 37 11.17 22.37 -11.74
N ARG A 38 10.91 22.23 -10.44
CA ARG A 38 10.24 23.25 -9.64
C ARG A 38 11.24 24.30 -9.18
N SER A 39 10.86 25.56 -9.34
CA SER A 39 11.71 26.70 -8.97
C SER A 39 11.42 27.18 -7.56
N ILE A 40 12.49 27.47 -6.81
CA ILE A 40 12.41 28.06 -5.47
C ILE A 40 11.71 29.43 -5.51
N ARG A 41 12.06 30.27 -6.49
CA ARG A 41 11.50 31.63 -6.61
C ARG A 41 9.99 31.60 -6.86
N THR A 42 9.56 30.77 -7.81
CA THR A 42 8.14 30.59 -8.12
C THR A 42 7.37 30.04 -6.93
N THR A 43 7.98 29.13 -6.17
CA THR A 43 7.39 28.59 -4.93
C THR A 43 7.20 29.68 -3.87
N TYR A 44 8.19 30.56 -3.67
CA TYR A 44 8.04 31.71 -2.76
C TYR A 44 6.95 32.68 -3.23
N LEU A 45 6.83 32.96 -4.53
CA LEU A 45 5.76 33.80 -5.06
C LEU A 45 4.38 33.21 -4.74
N TYR A 46 4.18 31.91 -5.00
CA TYR A 46 2.93 31.25 -4.62
C TYR A 46 2.68 31.25 -3.12
N ALA A 47 3.72 31.10 -2.30
CA ALA A 47 3.59 31.15 -0.85
C ALA A 47 3.17 32.54 -0.36
N VAL A 48 3.80 33.62 -0.83
CA VAL A 48 3.47 34.97 -0.33
C VAL A 48 2.05 35.41 -0.73
N PHE A 49 1.65 35.18 -1.98
CA PHE A 49 0.35 35.67 -2.46
C PHE A 49 -0.82 34.73 -2.15
N LEU A 50 -0.59 33.40 -2.14
CA LEU A 50 -1.64 32.39 -2.03
C LEU A 50 -1.26 31.23 -1.08
N GLY A 51 -0.23 31.41 -0.25
CA GLY A 51 0.30 30.35 0.62
C GLY A 51 -0.65 29.98 1.75
N MET A 52 -1.44 30.92 2.25
CA MET A 52 -2.52 30.64 3.21
C MET A 52 -3.57 29.67 2.63
N PHE A 53 -3.72 29.61 1.31
CA PHE A 53 -4.60 28.65 0.62
C PHE A 53 -3.87 27.41 0.10
N GLY A 54 -2.55 27.31 0.33
CA GLY A 54 -1.74 26.16 -0.06
C GLY A 54 -1.32 26.11 -1.53
N ALA A 55 -1.31 27.24 -2.25
CA ALA A 55 -0.92 27.28 -3.67
C ALA A 55 0.50 26.75 -3.91
N HIS A 56 1.44 27.02 -3.00
CA HIS A 56 2.80 26.49 -3.07
C HIS A 56 2.84 24.96 -2.95
N HIS A 57 1.95 24.34 -2.17
CA HIS A 57 1.84 22.87 -2.09
C HIS A 57 1.31 22.27 -3.38
N PHE A 58 0.32 22.90 -4.02
CA PHE A 58 -0.19 22.46 -5.32
C PHE A 58 0.88 22.54 -6.40
N TYR A 59 1.65 23.62 -6.44
CA TYR A 59 2.77 23.76 -7.38
C TYR A 59 3.86 22.69 -7.19
N LEU A 60 4.12 22.28 -5.95
CA LEU A 60 5.09 21.24 -5.60
C LEU A 60 4.53 19.80 -5.72
N GLY A 61 3.31 19.62 -6.23
CA GLY A 61 2.66 18.31 -6.37
C GLY A 61 2.19 17.68 -5.04
N ARG A 62 2.13 18.46 -3.96
CA ARG A 62 1.73 18.00 -2.61
C ARG A 62 0.24 18.25 -2.38
N HIS A 63 -0.61 17.65 -3.21
CA HIS A 63 -2.05 17.92 -3.24
C HIS A 63 -2.75 17.76 -1.89
N MET A 64 -2.39 16.74 -1.09
CA MET A 64 -2.96 16.52 0.23
C MET A 64 -2.75 17.72 1.17
N PHE A 65 -1.52 18.28 1.19
CA PHE A 65 -1.22 19.48 1.96
C PHE A 65 -1.89 20.72 1.38
N GLY A 66 -1.98 20.84 0.05
CA GLY A 66 -2.70 21.93 -0.62
C GLY A 66 -4.18 21.98 -0.23
N PHE A 67 -4.89 20.84 -0.32
CA PHE A 67 -6.30 20.76 0.11
C PHE A 67 -6.44 21.07 1.60
N MET A 68 -5.56 20.51 2.44
CA MET A 68 -5.58 20.80 3.86
C MET A 68 -5.42 22.29 4.14
N TYR A 69 -4.46 22.96 3.51
CA TYR A 69 -4.22 24.40 3.69
C TYR A 69 -5.42 25.23 3.23
N MET A 70 -6.05 24.86 2.11
CA MET A 70 -7.23 25.54 1.59
C MET A 70 -8.41 25.54 2.58
N PHE A 71 -8.65 24.43 3.29
CA PHE A 71 -9.73 24.32 4.27
C PHE A 71 -9.38 24.84 5.67
N THR A 72 -8.10 25.05 5.96
CA THR A 72 -7.61 25.44 7.31
C THR A 72 -6.96 26.82 7.35
N PHE A 73 -6.95 27.52 6.22
CA PHE A 73 -6.18 28.75 6.03
C PHE A 73 -4.71 28.55 6.46
N GLY A 74 -4.11 27.47 5.95
CA GLY A 74 -2.69 27.14 6.15
C GLY A 74 -2.34 26.54 7.51
N LEU A 75 -3.29 25.88 8.17
CA LEU A 75 -3.26 25.41 9.56
C LEU A 75 -3.19 26.55 10.59
N CYS A 76 -4.19 27.43 10.55
CA CYS A 76 -4.32 28.60 11.43
C CYS A 76 -3.11 29.55 11.36
N GLY A 77 -2.47 29.66 10.19
CA GLY A 77 -1.30 30.51 9.94
C GLY A 77 0.05 29.94 10.41
N ILE A 78 0.07 29.01 11.38
CA ILE A 78 1.32 28.43 11.89
C ILE A 78 2.01 27.58 10.82
N GLY A 79 1.24 26.74 10.11
CA GLY A 79 1.76 25.92 9.03
C GLY A 79 2.37 26.76 7.91
N TYR A 80 1.67 27.83 7.52
CA TYR A 80 2.17 28.81 6.54
C TYR A 80 3.53 29.40 6.94
N VAL A 81 3.69 29.85 8.18
CA VAL A 81 4.97 30.42 8.66
C VAL A 81 6.08 29.36 8.65
N ALA A 82 5.81 28.15 9.15
CA ALA A 82 6.77 27.06 9.13
C ALA A 82 7.22 26.69 7.70
N ASP A 83 6.29 26.72 6.75
CA ASP A 83 6.57 26.44 5.35
C ASP A 83 7.50 27.47 4.71
N LEU A 84 7.43 28.76 5.07
CA LEU A 84 8.34 29.78 4.53
C LEU A 84 9.82 29.45 4.78
N PHE A 85 10.12 28.85 5.95
CA PHE A 85 11.45 28.35 6.27
C PHE A 85 11.79 27.05 5.54
N ARG A 86 10.79 26.19 5.27
CA ARG A 86 11.01 24.88 4.66
C ARG A 86 11.00 24.85 3.13
N ILE A 87 10.64 25.95 2.43
CA ILE A 87 10.52 25.98 0.96
C ILE A 87 11.71 25.36 0.23
N ARG A 88 12.95 25.66 0.64
CA ARG A 88 14.15 25.08 0.00
C ARG A 88 14.16 23.55 0.05
N SER A 89 13.82 22.98 1.20
CA SER A 89 13.73 21.53 1.39
C SER A 89 12.56 20.93 0.59
N MET A 90 11.41 21.59 0.58
CA MET A 90 10.24 21.10 -0.16
C MET A 90 10.43 21.12 -1.68
N VAL A 91 11.15 22.12 -2.21
CA VAL A 91 11.50 22.20 -3.64
C VAL A 91 12.48 21.09 -4.00
N LYS A 92 13.50 20.85 -3.15
CA LYS A 92 14.42 19.71 -3.34
C LYS A 92 13.64 18.40 -3.40
N GLU A 93 12.71 18.17 -2.47
CA GLU A 93 11.89 16.96 -2.46
C GLU A 93 10.97 16.83 -3.67
N ALA A 94 10.39 17.93 -4.15
CA ALA A 94 9.57 17.92 -5.36
C ALA A 94 10.40 17.58 -6.62
N ASN A 95 11.64 18.07 -6.69
CA ASN A 95 12.53 17.74 -7.80
C ASN A 95 13.03 16.28 -7.72
N MET A 96 13.34 15.76 -6.52
CA MET A 96 13.66 14.34 -6.33
C MET A 96 12.51 13.43 -6.81
N ARG A 97 11.25 13.81 -6.55
CA ARG A 97 10.06 13.09 -7.09
C ARG A 97 10.01 13.06 -8.60
N ILE A 98 10.34 14.18 -9.25
CA ILE A 98 10.37 14.28 -10.72
C ILE A 98 11.42 13.33 -11.29
N HIS A 99 12.57 13.18 -10.62
CA HIS A 99 13.62 12.24 -10.97
C HIS A 99 13.31 10.77 -10.63
N GLY A 100 12.13 10.48 -10.06
CA GLY A 100 11.75 9.12 -9.65
C GLY A 100 12.52 8.58 -8.45
N GLU A 101 13.23 9.44 -7.71
CA GLU A 101 13.95 9.03 -6.49
C GLU A 101 12.97 8.72 -5.35
N GLU A 102 13.37 7.80 -4.47
CA GLU A 102 12.58 7.45 -3.30
C GLU A 102 12.41 8.64 -2.35
N THR A 103 11.17 9.07 -2.17
CA THR A 103 10.85 10.21 -1.30
C THR A 103 10.89 9.82 0.17
N ARG A 104 11.77 10.46 0.92
CA ARG A 104 11.76 10.42 2.39
C ARG A 104 10.61 11.27 2.94
N ARG A 105 9.95 10.78 3.99
CA ARG A 105 8.91 11.48 4.75
C ARG A 105 9.55 12.27 5.87
N SER A 106 9.01 13.47 6.09
CA SER A 106 9.49 14.36 7.14
C SER A 106 8.77 14.07 8.46
N LEU A 107 9.56 13.98 9.55
CA LEU A 107 9.04 13.89 10.91
C LEU A 107 8.13 15.09 11.24
N PHE A 108 8.56 16.29 10.87
CA PHE A 108 7.81 17.52 11.09
C PHE A 108 6.44 17.49 10.39
N GLU A 109 6.39 17.01 9.14
CA GLU A 109 5.13 16.87 8.40
C GLU A 109 4.17 15.86 9.03
N ALA A 110 4.71 14.74 9.55
CA ALA A 110 3.91 13.75 10.25
C ALA A 110 3.27 14.34 11.51
N TYR A 111 4.03 15.10 12.31
CA TYR A 111 3.50 15.81 13.48
C TYR A 111 2.52 16.93 13.10
N LEU A 112 2.80 17.69 12.04
CA LEU A 112 1.93 18.75 11.54
C LEU A 112 0.56 18.21 11.13
N LEU A 113 0.50 17.00 10.56
CA LEU A 113 -0.74 16.31 10.23
C LEU A 113 -1.41 15.69 11.45
N TRP A 114 -0.62 15.20 12.40
CA TRP A 114 -1.12 14.57 13.61
C TRP A 114 -1.79 15.56 14.58
N PHE A 115 -1.19 16.73 14.80
CA PHE A 115 -1.63 17.65 15.85
C PHE A 115 -3.05 18.23 15.65
N PRO A 116 -3.58 18.44 14.42
CA PRO A 116 -4.99 18.81 14.20
C PRO A 116 -5.85 17.71 13.56
N PHE A 117 -5.27 16.82 12.74
CA PHE A 117 -6.01 15.80 11.98
C PHE A 117 -5.64 14.37 12.36
N GLY A 118 -4.86 14.21 13.43
CA GLY A 118 -4.40 12.90 13.90
C GLY A 118 -5.56 12.00 14.30
N ILE A 119 -6.65 12.55 14.86
CA ILE A 119 -7.85 11.79 15.20
C ILE A 119 -8.53 11.15 13.98
N PHE A 120 -8.34 11.74 12.79
CA PHE A 120 -8.81 11.18 11.51
C PHE A 120 -7.76 10.31 10.80
N GLY A 121 -6.60 10.08 11.43
CA GLY A 121 -5.56 9.21 10.88
C GLY A 121 -4.79 9.79 9.69
N PHE A 122 -4.77 11.12 9.51
CA PHE A 122 -4.12 11.73 8.34
C PHE A 122 -2.61 11.49 8.30
N HIS A 123 -1.96 11.36 9.46
CA HIS A 123 -0.55 10.98 9.55
C HIS A 123 -0.32 9.54 9.04
N TYR A 124 -1.25 8.60 9.26
CA TYR A 124 -1.19 7.26 8.67
C TYR A 124 -1.40 7.28 7.14
N ILE A 125 -2.28 8.14 6.62
CA ILE A 125 -2.43 8.35 5.17
C ILE A 125 -1.12 8.85 4.56
N TYR A 126 -0.48 9.81 5.22
CA TYR A 126 0.82 10.35 4.81
C TYR A 126 1.93 9.29 4.80
N LEU A 127 1.92 8.40 5.79
CA LEU A 127 2.84 7.26 5.92
C LEU A 127 2.40 6.04 5.10
N LYS A 128 1.35 6.15 4.29
CA LYS A 128 0.78 5.08 3.45
C LYS A 128 0.31 3.83 4.20
N ASP A 129 0.06 3.91 5.51
CA ASP A 129 -0.65 2.85 6.25
C ASP A 129 -2.17 3.10 6.17
N TYR A 130 -2.74 2.80 5.00
CA TYR A 130 -4.15 3.07 4.73
C TYR A 130 -5.11 2.32 5.65
N MET A 131 -4.70 1.16 6.14
CA MET A 131 -5.55 0.39 7.05
C MET A 131 -5.69 1.12 8.39
N MET A 132 -4.59 1.57 8.97
CA MET A 132 -4.63 2.36 10.21
C MET A 132 -5.37 3.68 10.01
N ALA A 133 -5.24 4.30 8.84
CA ALA A 133 -6.00 5.50 8.51
C ALA A 133 -7.53 5.25 8.49
N ILE A 134 -7.99 4.21 7.77
CA ILE A 134 -9.41 3.85 7.71
C ILE A 134 -9.94 3.57 9.11
N LEU A 135 -9.15 2.85 9.90
CA LEU A 135 -9.52 2.55 11.26
C LEU A 135 -9.71 3.81 12.10
N TYR A 136 -8.78 4.77 12.04
CA TYR A 136 -8.89 6.01 12.78
C TYR A 136 -10.13 6.80 12.37
N VAL A 137 -10.44 6.85 11.07
CA VAL A 137 -11.68 7.48 10.57
C VAL A 137 -12.93 6.79 11.13
N LEU A 138 -12.97 5.45 11.16
CA LEU A 138 -14.14 4.70 11.63
C LEU A 138 -14.33 4.73 13.15
N SER A 139 -13.31 5.10 13.90
CA SER A 139 -13.28 5.01 15.37
C SER A 139 -13.05 6.34 16.09
N GLY A 140 -12.88 7.43 15.33
CA GLY A 140 -12.49 8.73 15.88
C GLY A 140 -11.11 8.67 16.56
N GLY A 141 -10.13 8.06 15.89
CA GLY A 141 -8.79 7.81 16.43
C GLY A 141 -8.77 6.81 17.58
N VAL A 142 -9.78 5.94 17.63
CA VAL A 142 -10.12 4.97 18.68
C VAL A 142 -10.41 5.58 20.06
N TYR A 143 -11.40 6.48 20.13
CA TYR A 143 -11.81 7.24 21.34
C TYR A 143 -10.84 8.34 21.80
N GLY A 144 -9.92 8.78 20.94
CA GLY A 144 -8.95 9.84 21.24
C GLY A 144 -7.74 9.40 22.07
N ILE A 145 -7.75 8.18 22.63
CA ILE A 145 -6.59 7.65 23.39
C ILE A 145 -5.43 7.35 22.45
N ALA A 146 -5.68 6.75 21.28
CA ALA A 146 -4.61 6.38 20.35
C ALA A 146 -3.90 7.62 19.77
N TRP A 147 -4.58 8.76 19.69
CA TRP A 147 -3.98 10.04 19.31
C TRP A 147 -2.81 10.43 20.22
N PHE A 148 -2.91 10.21 21.54
CA PHE A 148 -1.80 10.49 22.47
C PHE A 148 -0.61 9.56 22.26
N PHE A 149 -0.85 8.27 22.01
CA PHE A 149 0.24 7.31 21.79
C PHE A 149 0.98 7.54 20.49
N ASP A 150 0.29 8.03 19.45
CA ASP A 150 0.94 8.39 18.19
C ASP A 150 1.99 9.50 18.38
N ALA A 151 1.84 10.38 19.37
CA ALA A 151 2.85 11.40 19.67
C ALA A 151 4.25 10.79 19.88
N VAL A 152 4.30 9.62 20.54
CA VAL A 152 5.54 8.89 20.82
C VAL A 152 5.90 7.93 19.68
N ARG A 153 4.90 7.43 18.94
CA ARG A 153 5.09 6.42 17.90
C ARG A 153 5.55 6.99 16.55
N ILE A 154 5.16 8.22 16.22
CA ILE A 154 5.44 8.86 14.92
C ILE A 154 6.91 8.79 14.48
N PRO A 155 7.93 9.01 15.34
CA PRO A 155 9.33 8.86 14.95
C PRO A 155 9.64 7.49 14.37
N ASN A 156 9.20 6.43 15.05
CA ASN A 156 9.40 5.05 14.61
C ASN A 156 8.65 4.75 13.31
N LEU A 157 7.44 5.30 13.15
CA LEU A 157 6.67 5.13 11.91
C LEU A 157 7.33 5.82 10.70
N VAL A 158 7.86 7.03 10.90
CA VAL A 158 8.54 7.79 9.85
C VAL A 158 9.85 7.10 9.45
N ALA A 159 10.63 6.65 10.42
CA ALA A 159 11.87 5.94 10.14
C ALA A 159 11.63 4.61 9.43
N SER A 160 10.65 3.84 9.90
CA SER A 160 10.24 2.60 9.22
C SER A 160 9.81 2.85 7.77
N PHE A 161 9.07 3.93 7.50
CA PHE A 161 8.72 4.32 6.13
C PHE A 161 9.95 4.70 5.30
N ASN A 162 10.90 5.42 5.89
CA ASN A 162 12.10 5.91 5.22
C ASN A 162 13.16 4.83 5.02
N GLY A 163 12.92 3.58 5.44
CA GLY A 163 13.94 2.54 5.46
C GLY A 163 15.09 2.83 6.43
N GLU A 164 14.88 3.77 7.37
CA GLU A 164 15.83 4.04 8.44
C GLU A 164 15.66 2.96 9.50
N THR A 165 16.53 1.95 9.47
CA THR A 165 16.69 1.04 10.59
C THR A 165 17.26 1.86 11.74
N TYR A 166 16.42 2.25 12.71
CA TYR A 166 16.97 2.75 13.97
C TYR A 166 17.87 1.66 14.54
N LEU A 167 19.12 2.07 14.74
CA LEU A 167 20.13 1.44 15.59
C LEU A 167 19.45 0.85 16.83
N GLU A 168 19.69 -0.43 17.08
CA GLU A 168 19.48 -1.08 18.38
C GLU A 168 18.03 -0.96 18.91
N HIS A 169 17.13 -1.82 18.45
CA HIS A 169 15.89 -2.03 19.20
C HIS A 169 16.26 -2.48 20.60
N ASP A 170 15.82 -1.75 21.62
CA ASP A 170 15.87 -2.24 23.00
C ASP A 170 15.25 -3.65 23.02
N PRO A 171 15.92 -4.63 23.66
CA PRO A 171 15.40 -5.99 23.71
C PRO A 171 14.00 -5.97 24.32
N ILE A 172 13.05 -6.65 23.66
CA ILE A 172 11.68 -6.74 24.15
C ILE A 172 11.74 -7.43 25.52
N SER A 173 11.40 -6.66 26.55
CA SER A 173 11.46 -7.13 27.92
C SER A 173 10.14 -7.79 28.30
N LEU A 174 10.23 -9.02 28.82
CA LEU A 174 9.07 -9.74 29.33
C LEU A 174 8.34 -8.97 30.44
N VAL A 175 9.10 -8.27 31.30
CA VAL A 175 8.54 -7.44 32.38
C VAL A 175 7.70 -6.29 31.82
N HIS A 176 8.22 -5.60 30.79
CA HIS A 176 7.48 -4.51 30.14
C HIS A 176 6.23 -5.04 29.42
N ALA A 177 6.30 -6.21 28.79
CA ALA A 177 5.14 -6.84 28.17
C ALA A 177 4.03 -7.14 29.21
N TYR A 178 4.40 -7.67 30.38
CA TYR A 178 3.46 -7.87 31.48
C TYR A 178 2.91 -6.56 32.04
N LEU A 179 3.75 -5.53 32.19
CA LEU A 179 3.31 -4.20 32.62
C LEU A 179 2.25 -3.62 31.68
N PHE A 180 2.47 -3.71 30.36
CA PHE A 180 1.50 -3.31 29.35
C PHE A 180 0.25 -4.20 29.30
N SER A 181 0.30 -5.40 29.86
CA SER A 181 -0.85 -6.29 30.00
C SER A 181 -1.70 -5.96 31.23
N LEU A 182 -1.28 -5.07 32.14
CA LEU A 182 -2.12 -4.68 33.28
C LEU A 182 -3.28 -3.75 32.83
N PRO A 183 -4.49 -3.88 33.41
CA PRO A 183 -5.58 -2.95 33.15
C PRO A 183 -5.19 -1.50 33.51
N PRO A 184 -5.67 -0.49 32.75
CA PRO A 184 -6.58 -0.61 31.60
C PRO A 184 -5.86 -0.98 30.29
N PHE A 185 -4.54 -0.84 30.21
CA PHE A 185 -3.75 -0.97 28.99
C PHE A 185 -3.82 -2.38 28.35
N GLY A 186 -3.80 -3.42 29.18
CA GLY A 186 -3.90 -4.79 28.68
C GLY A 186 -5.24 -5.12 28.02
N ILE A 187 -6.33 -4.58 28.55
CA ILE A 187 -7.67 -4.75 27.97
C ILE A 187 -7.75 -4.07 26.60
N LEU A 188 -7.04 -2.95 26.42
CA LEU A 188 -6.94 -2.25 25.15
C LEU A 188 -5.93 -2.90 24.17
N GLY A 189 -5.20 -3.94 24.60
CA GLY A 189 -4.26 -4.68 23.75
C GLY A 189 -2.86 -4.10 23.66
N PHE A 190 -2.42 -3.33 24.67
CA PHE A 190 -1.14 -2.62 24.62
C PHE A 190 0.07 -3.54 24.53
N HIS A 191 0.03 -4.68 25.21
CA HIS A 191 1.05 -5.71 25.09
C HIS A 191 1.21 -6.24 23.66
N HIS A 192 0.15 -6.27 22.85
CA HIS A 192 0.25 -6.65 21.43
C HIS A 192 0.94 -5.58 20.60
N TYR A 193 0.67 -4.30 20.84
CA TYR A 193 1.37 -3.21 20.17
C TYR A 193 2.86 -3.22 20.53
N TYR A 194 3.19 -3.47 21.80
CA TYR A 194 4.57 -3.65 22.27
C TYR A 194 5.26 -4.83 21.59
N CYS A 195 4.58 -5.97 21.43
CA CYS A 195 5.10 -7.13 20.72
C CYS A 195 5.07 -6.99 19.17
N GLY A 196 4.84 -5.78 18.63
CA GLY A 196 4.79 -5.53 17.18
C GLY A 196 3.57 -6.13 16.46
N ARG A 197 2.56 -6.63 17.20
CA ARG A 197 1.37 -7.30 16.68
C ARG A 197 0.22 -6.32 16.46
N LYS A 198 0.41 -5.33 15.57
CA LYS A 198 -0.54 -4.22 15.39
C LYS A 198 -2.00 -4.62 15.16
N TYR A 199 -2.25 -5.67 14.37
CA TYR A 199 -3.61 -6.15 14.08
C TYR A 199 -4.28 -6.82 15.29
N TRP A 200 -3.51 -7.45 16.18
CA TRP A 200 -4.01 -8.06 17.40
C TRP A 200 -4.29 -7.01 18.48
N GLY A 201 -3.38 -6.05 18.65
CA GLY A 201 -3.64 -4.89 19.51
C GLY A 201 -4.91 -4.17 19.08
N LEU A 202 -5.09 -4.03 17.76
CA LEU A 202 -6.28 -3.46 17.19
C LEU A 202 -7.55 -4.23 17.53
N PHE A 203 -7.54 -5.55 17.26
CA PHE A 203 -8.66 -6.42 17.61
C PHE A 203 -9.07 -6.22 19.08
N TYR A 204 -8.11 -6.11 19.99
CA TYR A 204 -8.35 -5.93 21.43
C TYR A 204 -8.97 -4.57 21.74
N THR A 205 -8.48 -3.50 21.11
CA THR A 205 -9.02 -2.16 21.35
C THR A 205 -10.51 -2.06 20.98
N PHE A 206 -10.96 -2.76 19.92
CA PHE A 206 -12.36 -2.72 19.48
C PHE A 206 -13.26 -3.76 20.16
N THR A 207 -12.69 -4.83 20.67
CA THR A 207 -13.46 -5.94 21.29
C THR A 207 -13.36 -5.96 22.81
N LEU A 208 -12.68 -4.98 23.41
CA LEU A 208 -12.33 -4.95 24.83
C LEU A 208 -11.68 -6.27 25.26
N ALA A 209 -10.59 -6.60 24.56
CA ALA A 209 -9.83 -7.85 24.70
C ALA A 209 -10.64 -9.14 24.46
N GLY A 210 -11.50 -9.16 23.44
CA GLY A 210 -12.35 -10.31 23.14
C GLY A 210 -13.26 -10.66 24.32
N LEU A 211 -13.91 -9.63 24.91
CA LEU A 211 -14.75 -9.75 26.11
C LEU A 211 -13.97 -10.20 27.37
N GLY A 212 -12.71 -9.77 27.50
CA GLY A 212 -11.82 -10.11 28.63
C GLY A 212 -11.16 -11.49 28.57
N PHE A 213 -11.74 -12.46 27.85
CA PHE A 213 -11.15 -13.81 27.70
C PHE A 213 -9.80 -13.76 26.98
N GLY A 214 -9.70 -12.96 25.93
CA GLY A 214 -8.46 -12.80 25.17
C GLY A 214 -7.34 -12.20 26.03
N TRP A 215 -7.66 -11.25 26.91
CA TRP A 215 -6.69 -10.67 27.83
C TRP A 215 -6.15 -11.70 28.84
N LEU A 216 -7.03 -12.52 29.43
CA LEU A 216 -6.63 -13.56 30.37
C LEU A 216 -5.70 -14.59 29.70
N MET A 217 -6.09 -15.07 28.51
CA MET A 217 -5.28 -16.01 27.75
C MET A 217 -3.93 -15.42 27.35
N ASP A 218 -3.89 -14.14 26.99
CA ASP A 218 -2.66 -13.41 26.71
C ASP A 218 -1.72 -13.36 27.89
N PHE A 219 -2.24 -13.09 29.09
CA PHE A 219 -1.42 -13.09 30.30
C PHE A 219 -0.68 -14.41 30.51
N LEU A 220 -1.33 -15.53 30.22
CA LEU A 220 -0.73 -16.87 30.28
C LEU A 220 0.29 -17.11 29.16
N ARG A 221 0.01 -16.64 27.93
CA ARG A 221 0.90 -16.88 26.78
C ARG A 221 1.95 -15.79 26.54
N MET A 222 2.06 -14.77 27.40
CA MET A 222 3.01 -13.66 27.26
C MET A 222 4.44 -14.08 26.91
N PRO A 223 5.05 -15.10 27.58
CA PRO A 223 6.42 -15.51 27.27
C PRO A 223 6.60 -15.92 25.80
N PHE A 224 5.60 -16.60 25.23
CA PHE A 224 5.61 -17.00 23.82
C PHE A 224 5.42 -15.80 22.89
N LEU A 225 4.62 -14.80 23.26
CA LEU A 225 4.43 -13.59 22.45
C LEU A 225 5.69 -12.75 22.37
N VAL A 226 6.40 -12.60 23.50
CA VAL A 226 7.67 -11.88 23.58
C VAL A 226 8.74 -12.59 22.77
N SER A 227 8.89 -13.92 22.94
CA SER A 227 9.84 -14.72 22.16
C SER A 227 9.60 -14.60 20.65
N ARG A 228 8.34 -14.67 20.19
CA ARG A 228 8.00 -14.48 18.76
C ARG A 228 8.30 -13.08 18.25
N ALA A 229 8.14 -12.06 19.10
CA ALA A 229 8.42 -10.68 18.73
C ALA A 229 9.93 -10.43 18.64
N GLU A 230 10.71 -11.04 19.54
CA GLU A 230 12.17 -11.03 19.52
C GLU A 230 12.72 -11.75 18.28
N ASP A 231 12.17 -12.92 17.91
CA ASP A 231 12.57 -13.62 16.69
C ASP A 231 12.33 -12.79 15.42
N LYS A 232 11.28 -11.96 15.39
CA LYS A 232 11.01 -11.02 14.29
C LYS A 232 12.03 -9.90 14.22
N ILE A 233 12.40 -9.32 15.36
CA ILE A 233 13.41 -8.26 15.43
C ILE A 233 14.77 -8.80 14.99
N ASN A 234 15.13 -10.01 15.44
CA ASN A 234 16.39 -10.66 15.09
C ASN A 234 16.44 -11.15 13.63
N GLY A 235 15.40 -10.89 12.82
CA GLY A 235 15.33 -11.34 11.44
C GLY A 235 15.26 -12.86 11.28
N LYS A 236 15.02 -13.61 12.37
CA LYS A 236 14.93 -15.07 12.39
C LYS A 236 13.55 -15.58 11.97
N SER A 237 12.52 -14.74 12.11
CA SER A 237 11.14 -15.17 11.95
C SER A 237 10.62 -15.01 10.52
N GLN A 238 10.35 -16.14 9.87
CA GLN A 238 9.50 -16.21 8.69
C GLN A 238 8.03 -15.95 9.06
N VAL A 239 7.20 -15.53 8.09
CA VAL A 239 5.76 -15.31 8.30
C VAL A 239 5.08 -16.64 8.63
N THR A 240 4.84 -16.90 9.91
CA THR A 240 4.22 -18.15 10.39
C THR A 240 2.93 -17.86 11.15
N TYR A 241 1.93 -18.71 10.93
CA TYR A 241 0.69 -18.71 11.70
C TYR A 241 0.83 -19.57 12.94
N HIS A 242 0.47 -19.04 14.11
CA HIS A 242 0.50 -19.80 15.35
C HIS A 242 -0.89 -20.33 15.72
N LYS A 243 -0.93 -21.56 16.26
CA LYS A 243 -2.17 -22.27 16.58
C LYS A 243 -3.00 -21.52 17.63
N ASP A 244 -2.35 -20.96 18.64
CA ASP A 244 -2.99 -20.17 19.69
C ASP A 244 -3.70 -18.92 19.14
N ASP A 245 -3.13 -18.25 18.14
CA ASP A 245 -3.79 -17.12 17.47
C ASP A 245 -5.07 -17.55 16.75
N VAL A 246 -5.02 -18.71 16.09
CA VAL A 246 -6.18 -19.26 15.38
C VAL A 246 -7.28 -19.66 16.34
N TYR A 247 -6.94 -20.29 17.47
CA TYR A 247 -7.91 -20.62 18.52
C TYR A 247 -8.52 -19.38 19.17
N MET A 248 -7.72 -18.33 19.37
CA MET A 248 -8.19 -17.05 19.92
C MET A 248 -9.20 -16.34 19.02
N LEU A 249 -9.12 -16.53 17.70
CA LEU A 249 -10.16 -16.05 16.77
C LEU A 249 -11.33 -17.01 16.66
N TRP A 250 -11.07 -18.31 16.71
CA TRP A 250 -12.07 -19.37 16.57
C TRP A 250 -13.08 -19.38 17.72
N LEU A 251 -12.66 -19.17 18.96
CA LEU A 251 -13.59 -19.25 20.10
C LEU A 251 -14.68 -18.16 20.02
N PRO A 252 -14.37 -16.85 19.94
CA PRO A 252 -15.39 -15.80 19.89
C PRO A 252 -16.01 -15.57 18.50
N LEU A 253 -15.23 -15.73 17.42
CA LEU A 253 -15.62 -15.37 16.06
C LEU A 253 -15.57 -16.55 15.08
N GLY A 254 -15.44 -17.78 15.59
CA GLY A 254 -15.35 -18.96 14.74
C GLY A 254 -16.65 -19.28 14.02
N LEU A 255 -17.82 -18.94 14.57
CA LEU A 255 -19.10 -19.15 13.88
C LEU A 255 -19.20 -18.34 12.58
N ILE A 256 -18.60 -17.15 12.53
CA ILE A 256 -18.53 -16.33 11.31
C ILE A 256 -17.30 -16.66 10.45
N GLY A 257 -16.45 -17.58 10.89
CA GLY A 257 -15.27 -18.06 10.15
C GLY A 257 -14.05 -17.14 10.22
N ALA A 258 -13.90 -16.30 11.25
CA ALA A 258 -12.79 -15.35 11.35
C ALA A 258 -11.40 -16.02 11.27
N HIS A 259 -11.25 -17.20 11.88
CA HIS A 259 -10.02 -17.97 11.83
C HIS A 259 -9.67 -18.48 10.42
N HIS A 260 -10.67 -18.78 9.58
CA HIS A 260 -10.43 -19.12 8.16
C HIS A 260 -9.98 -17.91 7.34
N PHE A 261 -10.55 -16.72 7.61
CA PHE A 261 -10.08 -15.49 6.97
C PHE A 261 -8.65 -15.12 7.38
N TYR A 262 -8.31 -15.28 8.66
CA TYR A 262 -6.95 -15.07 9.17
C TYR A 262 -5.93 -15.97 8.47
N LEU A 263 -6.31 -17.24 8.26
CA LEU A 263 -5.54 -18.25 7.55
C LEU A 263 -5.60 -18.13 6.01
N ARG A 264 -6.14 -17.03 5.46
CA ARG A 264 -6.30 -16.79 4.00
C ARG A 264 -7.15 -17.85 3.27
N ARG A 265 -7.93 -18.65 4.00
CA ARG A 265 -8.87 -19.64 3.45
C ARG A 265 -10.23 -18.99 3.16
N TYR A 266 -10.24 -17.99 2.28
CA TYR A 266 -11.40 -17.13 2.01
C TYR A 266 -12.67 -17.91 1.63
N ARG A 267 -12.54 -19.03 0.89
CA ARG A 267 -13.68 -19.89 0.51
C ARG A 267 -14.37 -20.49 1.73
N TRP A 268 -13.61 -21.02 2.67
CA TRP A 268 -14.13 -21.60 3.91
C TRP A 268 -14.66 -20.51 4.84
N GLY A 269 -13.97 -19.37 4.93
CA GLY A 269 -14.46 -18.20 5.66
C GLY A 269 -15.82 -17.74 5.15
N LEU A 270 -16.03 -17.66 3.84
CA LEU A 270 -17.31 -17.28 3.24
C LEU A 270 -18.42 -18.30 3.52
N ILE A 271 -18.11 -19.61 3.43
CA ILE A 271 -19.05 -20.67 3.80
C ILE A 271 -19.48 -20.50 5.26
N TYR A 272 -18.54 -20.28 6.17
CA TYR A 272 -18.84 -20.09 7.59
C TYR A 272 -19.66 -18.83 7.81
N LEU A 273 -19.34 -17.74 7.14
CA LEU A 273 -20.08 -16.48 7.24
C LEU A 273 -21.55 -16.63 6.83
N VAL A 274 -21.84 -17.40 5.77
CA VAL A 274 -23.21 -17.62 5.28
C VAL A 274 -23.96 -18.66 6.11
N THR A 275 -23.26 -19.70 6.60
CA THR A 275 -23.89 -20.86 7.27
C THR A 275 -23.80 -20.81 8.79
N PHE A 276 -23.19 -19.76 9.35
CA PHE A 276 -22.80 -19.65 10.76
C PHE A 276 -22.02 -20.89 11.22
N GLY A 277 -20.99 -21.24 10.45
CA GLY A 277 -20.13 -22.40 10.70
C GLY A 277 -20.85 -23.74 10.53
N GLY A 278 -21.75 -23.83 9.54
CA GLY A 278 -22.58 -25.02 9.32
C GLY A 278 -23.50 -25.30 10.50
N LEU A 279 -24.20 -24.28 10.99
CA LEU A 279 -25.03 -24.33 12.21
C LEU A 279 -24.24 -24.82 13.44
N GLY A 280 -22.97 -24.38 13.55
CA GLY A 280 -22.07 -24.74 14.66
C GLY A 280 -21.34 -26.09 14.52
N ILE A 281 -21.72 -26.97 13.59
CA ILE A 281 -21.03 -28.26 13.38
C ILE A 281 -19.58 -28.03 12.93
N GLY A 282 -19.38 -27.09 12.00
CA GLY A 282 -18.05 -26.70 11.54
C GLY A 282 -17.21 -26.05 12.64
N TRP A 283 -17.85 -25.30 13.54
CA TRP A 283 -17.17 -24.72 14.69
C TRP A 283 -16.61 -25.81 15.62
N ILE A 284 -17.39 -26.85 15.95
CA ILE A 284 -16.92 -27.99 16.75
C ILE A 284 -15.83 -28.77 15.99
N ALA A 285 -16.03 -29.04 14.70
CA ALA A 285 -15.06 -29.76 13.89
C ALA A 285 -13.70 -29.06 13.83
N ASP A 286 -13.69 -27.73 13.82
CA ASP A 286 -12.46 -26.94 13.76
C ASP A 286 -11.62 -27.01 15.03
N LEU A 287 -12.21 -27.35 16.20
CA LEU A 287 -11.44 -27.61 17.43
C LEU A 287 -10.30 -28.62 17.19
N PHE A 288 -10.59 -29.67 16.41
CA PHE A 288 -9.64 -30.72 16.07
C PHE A 288 -8.88 -30.47 14.76
N ARG A 289 -9.47 -29.68 13.86
CA ARG A 289 -8.91 -29.48 12.51
C ARG A 289 -7.84 -28.38 12.45
N ILE A 290 -7.94 -27.36 13.32
CA ILE A 290 -7.03 -26.20 13.35
C ILE A 290 -5.54 -26.61 13.35
N PRO A 291 -5.06 -27.56 14.18
CA PRO A 291 -3.65 -27.92 14.21
C PRO A 291 -3.12 -28.41 12.86
N SER A 292 -3.91 -29.23 12.15
CA SER A 292 -3.56 -29.74 10.82
C SER A 292 -3.55 -28.61 9.79
N ILE A 293 -4.58 -27.76 9.79
CA ILE A 293 -4.71 -26.65 8.84
C ILE A 293 -3.53 -25.68 8.99
N VAL A 294 -3.18 -25.33 10.23
CA VAL A 294 -2.08 -24.38 10.51
C VAL A 294 -0.74 -24.95 10.03
N ASN A 295 -0.49 -26.23 10.32
CA ASN A 295 0.74 -26.89 9.85
C ASN A 295 0.81 -26.89 8.32
N GLU A 296 -0.29 -27.25 7.63
CA GLU A 296 -0.36 -27.27 6.17
C GLU A 296 -0.08 -25.90 5.54
N ILE A 297 -0.70 -24.83 6.06
CA ILE A 297 -0.52 -23.47 5.53
C ILE A 297 0.90 -22.97 5.80
N ASN A 298 1.46 -23.24 6.97
CA ASN A 298 2.83 -22.82 7.26
C ASN A 298 3.84 -23.51 6.34
N SER A 299 3.66 -24.81 6.06
CA SER A 299 4.49 -25.51 5.08
C SER A 299 4.35 -24.94 3.66
N GLN A 300 3.15 -24.49 3.28
CA GLN A 300 2.95 -23.80 1.98
C GLN A 300 3.67 -22.44 1.94
N LEU A 301 3.61 -21.66 3.02
CA LEU A 301 4.29 -20.36 3.10
C LEU A 301 5.80 -20.49 3.04
N GLU A 302 6.36 -21.49 3.72
CA GLU A 302 7.79 -21.80 3.69
C GLU A 302 8.25 -22.06 2.24
N GLN A 303 7.49 -22.86 1.50
CA GLN A 303 7.75 -23.14 0.08
C GLN A 303 7.61 -21.88 -0.81
N GLU A 304 6.59 -21.05 -0.58
CA GLU A 304 6.40 -19.80 -1.35
C GLU A 304 7.56 -18.82 -1.13
N MET A 305 8.07 -18.73 0.09
CA MET A 305 9.21 -17.88 0.43
C MET A 305 10.49 -18.37 -0.23
N GLU A 306 10.78 -19.67 -0.17
CA GLU A 306 11.94 -20.27 -0.84
C GLU A 306 11.95 -19.94 -2.34
N ILE A 307 10.80 -20.08 -3.01
CA ILE A 307 10.68 -19.75 -4.44
C ILE A 307 10.88 -18.25 -4.69
N SER A 308 10.30 -17.39 -3.86
CA SER A 308 10.45 -15.93 -3.98
C SER A 308 11.90 -15.48 -3.82
N ASP A 309 12.63 -16.07 -2.88
CA ASP A 309 14.04 -15.77 -2.64
C ASP A 309 14.91 -16.18 -3.83
N VAL A 310 14.65 -17.37 -4.40
CA VAL A 310 15.35 -17.83 -5.61
C VAL A 310 15.09 -16.90 -6.80
N ILE A 311 13.84 -16.47 -7.02
CA ILE A 311 13.49 -15.52 -8.10
C ILE A 311 14.16 -14.17 -7.85
N GLY A 312 14.13 -13.66 -6.62
CA GLY A 312 14.77 -12.39 -6.26
C GLY A 312 16.29 -12.41 -6.46
N MET A 313 16.94 -13.56 -6.21
CA MET A 313 18.35 -13.77 -6.51
C MET A 313 18.65 -13.82 -8.02
N ALA A 314 17.75 -14.42 -8.82
CA ALA A 314 17.89 -14.45 -10.26
C ALA A 314 17.76 -13.05 -10.87
N ASP A 315 16.76 -12.27 -10.44
CA ASP A 315 16.51 -10.91 -10.93
C ASP A 315 17.68 -9.95 -10.59
N LYS A 316 18.18 -9.99 -9.35
CA LYS A 316 19.38 -9.23 -8.94
C LYS A 316 20.62 -9.59 -9.75
N ARG A 317 20.77 -10.85 -10.18
CA ARG A 317 21.89 -11.28 -11.05
C ARG A 317 21.73 -10.83 -12.50
N ILE A 318 20.51 -10.82 -13.04
CA ILE A 318 20.24 -10.30 -14.39
C ILE A 318 20.54 -8.80 -14.48
N PHE A 319 20.18 -8.03 -13.45
CA PHE A 319 20.42 -6.58 -13.41
C PHE A 319 21.84 -6.17 -12.98
N SER A 320 22.64 -7.08 -12.42
CA SER A 320 24.04 -6.79 -12.05
C SER A 320 25.05 -7.16 -13.14
N VAL A 321 24.61 -7.63 -14.32
CA VAL A 321 25.50 -7.88 -15.46
C VAL A 321 26.06 -6.52 -15.94
N PRO A 322 27.38 -6.26 -15.82
CA PRO A 322 27.98 -5.07 -16.39
C PRO A 322 27.83 -5.13 -17.90
N ALA A 323 27.36 -4.04 -18.53
CA ALA A 323 27.28 -3.90 -19.97
C ALA A 323 28.69 -3.94 -20.58
N GLY A 324 29.25 -5.14 -20.77
CA GLY A 324 30.62 -5.28 -21.25
C GLY A 324 31.27 -6.66 -21.12
N ARG A 325 30.53 -7.75 -20.82
CA ARG A 325 31.08 -9.10 -20.96
C ARG A 325 30.19 -10.02 -21.77
N ASP A 326 30.88 -10.79 -22.58
CA ASP A 326 30.50 -11.68 -23.66
C ASP A 326 29.37 -12.63 -23.23
N HIS A 327 28.41 -12.81 -24.12
CA HIS A 327 27.10 -13.46 -23.89
C HIS A 327 27.16 -14.99 -23.66
N GLU A 328 28.27 -15.55 -23.17
CA GLU A 328 28.49 -17.00 -23.11
C GLU A 328 28.37 -17.64 -21.70
N SER A 329 28.02 -16.87 -20.67
CA SER A 329 27.91 -17.40 -19.28
C SER A 329 26.54 -17.24 -18.60
N VAL A 330 25.47 -17.10 -19.37
CA VAL A 330 24.11 -17.30 -18.82
C VAL A 330 23.91 -18.79 -18.61
N LEU A 331 24.23 -19.29 -17.41
CA LEU A 331 23.81 -20.63 -17.00
C LEU A 331 22.29 -20.74 -17.21
N PRO A 332 21.78 -21.77 -17.90
CA PRO A 332 20.35 -21.96 -18.08
C PRO A 332 19.64 -21.95 -16.73
N PHE A 333 18.41 -21.46 -16.71
CA PHE A 333 17.54 -21.45 -15.52
C PHE A 333 17.51 -22.82 -14.79
N ASP A 334 17.75 -23.89 -15.53
CA ASP A 334 17.85 -25.27 -15.06
C ASP A 334 19.03 -25.53 -14.10
N ASP A 335 20.18 -24.84 -14.23
CA ASP A 335 21.35 -25.02 -13.35
C ASP A 335 21.16 -24.40 -11.96
N VAL A 336 20.31 -23.38 -11.86
CA VAL A 336 19.91 -22.78 -10.56
C VAL A 336 19.01 -23.73 -9.78
N ILE A 337 18.19 -24.52 -10.49
CA ILE A 337 17.31 -25.53 -9.90
C ILE A 337 18.12 -26.77 -9.49
N HIS A 338 19.12 -27.18 -10.28
CA HIS A 338 19.91 -28.39 -9.99
C HIS A 338 20.91 -28.24 -8.85
N ASN A 339 21.40 -27.03 -8.56
CA ASN A 339 22.38 -26.82 -7.49
C ASN A 339 21.76 -26.68 -6.08
N HIS A 340 20.43 -26.62 -5.95
CA HIS A 340 19.76 -26.73 -4.66
C HIS A 340 19.45 -28.20 -4.33
N HIS A 341 20.44 -28.88 -3.75
CA HIS A 341 20.22 -30.16 -3.06
C HIS A 341 19.51 -29.91 -1.72
N SER A 342 18.18 -29.75 -1.74
CA SER A 342 17.32 -29.93 -0.56
C SER A 342 16.28 -31.02 -0.82
N ASN A 343 16.72 -32.28 -0.80
CA ASN A 343 15.97 -33.54 -0.54
C ASN A 343 14.50 -33.74 -1.01
N SER A 344 13.97 -32.94 -1.93
CA SER A 344 12.59 -33.03 -2.39
C SER A 344 12.56 -33.17 -3.91
N SER A 345 12.02 -34.30 -4.35
CA SER A 345 12.11 -34.81 -5.72
C SER A 345 11.56 -33.83 -6.80
N PRO A 346 12.18 -33.78 -8.00
CA PRO A 346 11.82 -32.86 -9.08
C PRO A 346 10.50 -33.18 -9.82
N ARG A 347 9.66 -34.06 -9.28
CA ARG A 347 8.47 -34.58 -9.99
C ARG A 347 7.17 -33.78 -9.74
N VAL A 348 7.22 -32.71 -8.95
CA VAL A 348 6.01 -31.96 -8.51
C VAL A 348 5.80 -30.63 -9.28
N LEU A 349 6.83 -30.11 -9.94
CA LEU A 349 6.82 -28.81 -10.66
C LEU A 349 5.74 -28.63 -11.75
N PRO A 350 5.34 -29.65 -12.55
CA PRO A 350 4.31 -29.45 -13.57
C PRO A 350 2.89 -29.29 -13.02
N LYS A 351 2.65 -29.74 -11.77
CA LYS A 351 1.32 -29.65 -11.13
C LYS A 351 1.15 -28.29 -10.43
N ILE A 352 2.23 -27.79 -9.82
CA ILE A 352 2.29 -26.51 -9.09
C ILE A 352 2.07 -25.30 -10.01
N THR A 353 2.60 -25.33 -11.24
CA THR A 353 2.41 -24.22 -12.20
C THR A 353 0.95 -24.03 -12.62
N ARG A 354 0.14 -25.09 -12.68
CA ARG A 354 -1.31 -24.96 -12.94
C ARG A 354 -2.09 -24.44 -11.74
N ASP A 355 -1.75 -24.87 -10.53
CA ASP A 355 -2.45 -24.45 -9.31
C ASP A 355 -2.05 -23.03 -8.86
N PHE A 356 -0.81 -22.61 -9.14
CA PHE A 356 -0.31 -21.24 -8.93
C PHE A 356 -1.02 -20.23 -9.84
N VAL A 357 -1.20 -20.55 -11.12
CA VAL A 357 -1.97 -19.69 -12.05
C VAL A 357 -3.43 -19.57 -11.60
N ASN A 358 -4.06 -20.64 -11.14
CA ASN A 358 -5.45 -20.63 -10.71
C ASN A 358 -5.66 -19.91 -9.35
N GLY A 359 -4.73 -20.05 -8.40
CA GLY A 359 -4.77 -19.37 -7.10
C GLY A 359 -4.44 -17.87 -7.18
N SER A 360 -3.42 -17.51 -7.96
CA SER A 360 -3.05 -16.11 -8.22
C SER A 360 -4.10 -15.40 -9.06
N CYS A 361 -4.73 -16.06 -10.04
CA CYS A 361 -5.86 -15.47 -10.77
C CYS A 361 -7.06 -15.22 -9.85
N ALA A 362 -7.36 -16.07 -8.87
CA ALA A 362 -8.46 -15.84 -7.93
C ALA A 362 -8.17 -14.69 -6.95
N TYR A 363 -6.92 -14.57 -6.44
CA TYR A 363 -6.51 -13.47 -5.57
C TYR A 363 -6.43 -12.13 -6.33
N ILE A 364 -5.87 -12.13 -7.55
CA ILE A 364 -5.83 -10.95 -8.42
C ILE A 364 -7.24 -10.57 -8.84
N SER A 365 -8.11 -11.52 -9.20
CA SER A 365 -9.51 -11.24 -9.55
C SER A 365 -10.30 -10.73 -8.35
N PHE A 366 -10.11 -11.27 -7.14
CA PHE A 366 -10.78 -10.76 -5.94
C PHE A 366 -10.28 -9.36 -5.57
N LYS A 367 -8.97 -9.09 -5.66
CA LYS A 367 -8.40 -7.74 -5.46
C LYS A 367 -8.85 -6.76 -6.54
N TYR A 368 -9.01 -7.20 -7.79
CA TYR A 368 -9.57 -6.41 -8.88
C TYR A 368 -11.05 -6.13 -8.67
N ILE A 369 -11.84 -7.13 -8.27
CA ILE A 369 -13.27 -6.98 -7.96
C ILE A 369 -13.44 -6.08 -6.73
N LEU A 370 -12.60 -6.21 -5.70
CA LEU A 370 -12.63 -5.33 -4.53
C LEU A 370 -12.22 -3.91 -4.93
N ASN A 371 -11.19 -3.72 -5.76
CA ASN A 371 -10.79 -2.41 -6.28
C ASN A 371 -11.85 -1.80 -7.21
N ILE A 372 -12.53 -2.60 -8.03
CA ILE A 372 -13.64 -2.16 -8.88
C ILE A 372 -14.83 -1.81 -8.00
N LEU A 373 -15.15 -2.60 -6.97
CA LEU A 373 -16.21 -2.31 -6.00
C LEU A 373 -15.87 -1.05 -5.20
N PHE A 374 -14.62 -0.85 -4.80
CA PHE A 374 -14.12 0.34 -4.12
C PHE A 374 -14.11 1.56 -5.06
N LEU A 375 -13.77 1.37 -6.34
CA LEU A 375 -13.89 2.38 -7.39
C LEU A 375 -15.36 2.71 -7.64
N LEU A 376 -16.28 1.74 -7.67
CA LEU A 376 -17.71 1.96 -7.86
C LEU A 376 -18.34 2.64 -6.64
N ILE A 377 -17.89 2.34 -5.41
CA ILE A 377 -18.30 3.03 -4.19
C ILE A 377 -17.72 4.45 -4.16
N LYS A 378 -16.42 4.62 -4.49
CA LYS A 378 -15.77 5.91 -4.64
C LYS A 378 -16.49 6.75 -5.71
N TYR A 379 -16.73 6.21 -6.90
CA TYR A 379 -17.44 6.93 -7.96
C TYR A 379 -18.93 7.13 -7.67
N LYS A 380 -19.65 6.25 -6.95
CA LYS A 380 -21.02 6.52 -6.50
C LYS A 380 -21.10 7.62 -5.45
N ILE A 381 -20.14 7.67 -4.51
CA ILE A 381 -20.05 8.74 -3.51
C ILE A 381 -19.70 10.06 -4.18
N TYR A 382 -18.76 10.05 -5.14
CA TYR A 382 -18.44 11.23 -5.95
C TYR A 382 -19.58 11.62 -6.89
N PHE A 383 -20.31 10.68 -7.49
CA PHE A 383 -21.45 10.97 -8.36
C PHE A 383 -22.63 11.50 -7.54
N SER A 384 -22.88 10.96 -6.34
CA SER A 384 -23.89 11.49 -5.42
C SER A 384 -23.50 12.87 -4.88
N ALA A 385 -22.22 13.09 -4.54
CA ALA A 385 -21.71 14.39 -4.09
C ALA A 385 -21.71 15.42 -5.22
N ILE A 386 -21.33 15.05 -6.45
CA ILE A 386 -21.38 15.89 -7.64
C ILE A 386 -22.83 16.16 -8.05
N PHE A 387 -23.75 15.19 -7.93
CA PHE A 387 -25.18 15.38 -8.20
C PHE A 387 -25.83 16.33 -7.17
N PHE A 388 -25.46 16.21 -5.89
CA PHE A 388 -25.87 17.12 -4.82
C PHE A 388 -25.26 18.53 -5.01
N PHE A 389 -24.02 18.63 -5.52
CA PHE A 389 -23.37 19.91 -5.82
C PHE A 389 -23.89 20.55 -7.11
N LEU A 390 -24.30 19.76 -8.11
CA LEU A 390 -24.92 20.21 -9.36
C LEU A 390 -26.40 20.61 -9.20
N GLN A 391 -27.05 20.19 -8.11
CA GLN A 391 -28.40 20.67 -7.73
C GLN A 391 -28.40 22.09 -7.13
N ASN A 392 -27.23 22.65 -6.76
CA ASN A 392 -27.12 24.05 -6.36
C ASN A 392 -27.08 24.98 -7.58
N THR A 393 -28.29 25.36 -7.99
CA THR A 393 -28.83 26.46 -8.83
C THR A 393 -27.96 27.42 -9.66
N ALA A 394 -26.64 27.54 -9.50
CA ALA A 394 -25.81 28.48 -10.27
C ALA A 394 -25.37 27.95 -11.65
N VAL A 395 -25.07 26.66 -11.77
CA VAL A 395 -24.52 26.06 -13.01
C VAL A 395 -25.61 25.86 -14.09
N LEU A 396 -26.84 25.54 -13.67
CA LEU A 396 -27.98 25.38 -14.58
C LEU A 396 -28.41 26.70 -15.25
N GLN A 397 -28.19 27.84 -14.58
CA GLN A 397 -28.47 29.16 -15.17
C GLN A 397 -27.43 29.54 -16.24
N ILE A 398 -26.16 29.18 -16.04
CA ILE A 398 -25.08 29.43 -17.01
C ILE A 398 -25.26 28.55 -18.26
N LEU A 399 -25.62 27.28 -18.09
CA LEU A 399 -25.86 26.35 -19.22
C LEU A 399 -27.11 26.72 -20.04
N ARG A 400 -28.16 27.29 -19.42
CA ARG A 400 -29.32 27.82 -20.14
C ARG A 400 -28.98 29.06 -20.98
N LYS A 401 -28.13 29.96 -20.47
CA LYS A 401 -27.61 31.12 -21.24
C LYS A 401 -26.70 30.72 -22.41
N PHE A 402 -25.95 29.62 -22.28
CA PHE A 402 -25.09 29.13 -23.36
C PHE A 402 -25.88 28.44 -24.48
N LYS A 403 -26.96 27.72 -24.13
CA LYS A 403 -27.78 26.98 -25.10
C LYS A 403 -28.60 27.89 -26.03
N THR A 404 -28.97 29.11 -25.58
CA THR A 404 -29.65 30.09 -26.43
C THR A 404 -28.69 30.75 -27.43
N LYS A 405 -27.46 31.10 -27.00
CA LYS A 405 -26.43 31.69 -27.90
C LYS A 405 -25.94 30.75 -29.01
N VAL A 406 -25.90 29.43 -28.77
CA VAL A 406 -25.47 28.43 -29.77
C VAL A 406 -26.56 28.10 -30.80
N LYS A 407 -27.82 28.47 -30.55
CA LYS A 407 -28.93 28.23 -31.49
C LYS A 407 -29.03 29.35 -32.54
N GLU A 408 -28.59 30.57 -32.23
CA GLU A 408 -28.51 31.68 -33.19
C GLU A 408 -27.32 31.57 -34.16
N SER A 409 -26.22 30.92 -33.76
CA SER A 409 -25.02 30.80 -34.63
C SER A 409 -25.08 29.67 -35.67
N ARG A 410 -26.13 28.85 -35.65
CA ARG A 410 -26.22 27.64 -36.50
C ARG A 410 -27.02 27.82 -37.80
N PHE A 411 -27.41 29.04 -38.15
CA PHE A 411 -28.18 29.35 -39.37
C PHE A 411 -27.36 30.00 -40.52
N THR A 412 -26.04 30.19 -40.40
CA THR A 412 -25.25 30.97 -41.38
C THR A 412 -24.11 30.24 -42.08
N THR A 413 -23.96 28.91 -41.96
CA THR A 413 -22.87 28.19 -42.65
C THR A 413 -23.34 26.90 -43.30
N SER A 414 -24.10 27.03 -44.39
CA SER A 414 -24.43 25.95 -45.32
C SER A 414 -24.18 26.43 -46.76
N THR A 415 -22.92 26.61 -47.12
CA THR A 415 -22.46 26.69 -48.53
C THR A 415 -20.97 26.39 -48.60
N CYS A 416 -20.57 25.62 -49.63
CA CYS A 416 -19.20 25.17 -49.98
C CYS A 416 -18.70 23.90 -49.27
N CYS A 417 -18.85 22.71 -49.87
CA CYS A 417 -18.03 22.27 -51.00
C CYS A 417 -18.36 20.81 -51.37
N ASN A 418 -18.96 20.64 -52.56
CA ASN A 418 -18.96 19.41 -53.35
C ASN A 418 -17.70 19.44 -54.23
N VAL A 419 -16.87 18.41 -54.25
CA VAL A 419 -16.23 17.88 -55.49
C VAL A 419 -15.93 16.38 -55.30
N LYS A 420 -16.23 15.63 -56.36
CA LYS A 420 -16.26 14.17 -56.55
C LYS A 420 -14.88 13.54 -56.83
N LEU A 421 -14.86 12.23 -56.52
CA LEU A 421 -14.12 11.08 -57.09
C LEU A 421 -12.61 11.00 -56.88
#